data_AF-A0A2N3IJW6-F1
#
_entry.id   AF-A0A2N3IJW6-F1
#
_cell.length_a   1.000
_cell.length_b   1.000
_cell.length_c   1.000
_cell.angle_alpha   90.00
_cell.angle_beta   90.00
_cell.angle_gamma   90.00
#
_symmetry.space_group_name_H-M   'P 1'
#
loop_
_entity.id
_entity.type
_entity.pdbx_description
1 polymer ?
#
loop_
_entity_poly.entity_id
_entity_poly.type
_entity_poly.pdbx_seq_one_letter_code
_entity_poly.pdbx_strand_id
1 'polypeptide(L)'
;MTENTEKSFSAPSWNEKMSLAGQAWKMVTGIAWRYISRLILICLIGTALNISLFVLLHSKIDFVLGRSTTEMFLGIGAIVFFFVLAPAAYIWIANKHALQSVLYFVGNHLKETIFEYFVHKAFEYAFKQPAIKSQLENGKIDDFINITLPEYLQKLQGMNGVLRKIFKKFSGNIDLVSAFKEAKENLGGEINLKNLEHYVAQKASNQIPVPLLSAPNWWWVLAIILLNVGVFAGFWFLMS
;
A
#
# COMPACT_ATOMS: atom_id res chain seq x y z
N MET A 1 49.61 17.98 -3.79
CA MET A 1 48.40 18.13 -2.96
C MET A 1 47.25 18.47 -3.88
N THR A 2 46.53 17.46 -4.36
CA THR A 2 45.29 17.66 -5.11
C THR A 2 44.18 17.89 -4.10
N GLU A 3 43.64 19.10 -4.11
CA GLU A 3 42.47 19.51 -3.35
C GLU A 3 41.31 18.60 -3.76
N ASN A 4 40.98 17.60 -2.92
CA ASN A 4 39.76 16.83 -3.05
C ASN A 4 38.60 17.81 -2.78
N THR A 5 38.09 18.41 -3.84
CA THR A 5 36.82 19.12 -3.82
C THR A 5 35.72 18.08 -3.73
N GLU A 6 35.53 17.51 -2.54
CA GLU A 6 34.29 16.82 -2.19
C GLU A 6 33.15 17.81 -2.46
N LYS A 7 32.37 17.52 -3.51
CA LYS A 7 31.26 18.39 -3.91
C LYS A 7 30.21 18.38 -2.81
N SER A 8 29.89 19.56 -2.31
CA SER A 8 28.87 19.75 -1.28
C SER A 8 27.49 19.38 -1.81
N PHE A 9 26.70 18.67 -1.00
CA PHE A 9 25.30 18.48 -1.32
C PHE A 9 24.59 19.83 -1.21
N SER A 10 23.95 20.27 -2.29
CA SER A 10 23.10 21.46 -2.29
C SER A 10 21.66 21.10 -1.96
N ALA A 11 20.96 22.04 -1.32
CA ALA A 11 19.54 21.88 -1.05
C ALA A 11 18.74 21.82 -2.37
N PRO A 12 17.66 21.01 -2.43
CA PRO A 12 16.87 20.88 -3.64
C PRO A 12 16.20 22.19 -4.03
N SER A 13 16.23 22.48 -5.33
CA SER A 13 15.66 23.68 -5.93
C SER A 13 14.13 23.69 -5.85
N TRP A 14 13.53 24.87 -6.01
CA TRP A 14 12.07 25.02 -5.97
C TRP A 14 11.37 24.23 -7.09
N ASN A 15 11.99 24.18 -8.28
CA ASN A 15 11.49 23.42 -9.43
C ASN A 15 11.52 21.90 -9.17
N GLU A 16 12.57 21.39 -8.54
CA GLU A 16 12.66 19.97 -8.15
C GLU A 16 11.60 19.61 -7.11
N LYS A 17 11.38 20.47 -6.11
CA LYS A 17 10.33 20.28 -5.10
C LYS A 17 8.94 20.21 -5.74
N MET A 18 8.63 21.08 -6.70
CA MET A 18 7.34 21.07 -7.40
C MET A 18 7.18 19.85 -8.31
N SER A 19 8.22 19.45 -9.03
CA SER A 19 8.22 18.23 -9.85
C SER A 19 7.91 16.99 -9.01
N LEU A 20 8.59 16.85 -7.87
CA LEU A 20 8.39 15.72 -6.95
C LEU A 20 7.03 15.75 -6.25
N ALA A 21 6.51 16.93 -5.91
CA ALA A 21 5.15 17.06 -5.39
C ALA A 21 4.10 16.62 -6.43
N GLY A 22 4.29 16.99 -7.70
CA GLY A 22 3.45 16.54 -8.82
C GLY A 22 3.52 15.03 -9.05
N GLN A 23 4.71 14.44 -8.98
CA GLN A 23 4.90 12.99 -9.08
C GLN A 23 4.25 12.26 -7.90
N ALA A 24 4.45 12.74 -6.68
CA ALA A 24 3.81 12.20 -5.48
C ALA A 24 2.28 12.25 -5.56
N TRP A 25 1.72 13.35 -6.09
CA TRP A 25 0.28 13.46 -6.32
C TRP A 25 -0.21 12.43 -7.33
N LYS A 26 0.47 12.28 -8.47
CA LYS A 26 0.14 11.25 -9.48
C LYS A 26 0.22 9.84 -8.91
N MET A 27 1.22 9.56 -8.08
CA MET A 27 1.35 8.28 -7.38
C MET A 27 0.17 8.04 -6.43
N VAL A 28 -0.13 9.01 -5.54
CA VAL A 28 -1.20 8.90 -4.55
C VAL A 28 -2.56 8.73 -5.23
N THR A 29 -2.84 9.51 -6.27
CA THR A 29 -4.09 9.41 -7.04
C THR A 29 -4.20 8.09 -7.78
N GLY A 30 -3.12 7.61 -8.42
CA GLY A 30 -3.10 6.29 -9.06
C GLY A 30 -3.31 5.14 -8.08
N ILE A 31 -2.68 5.21 -6.90
CA ILE A 31 -2.86 4.26 -5.80
C ILE A 31 -4.31 4.29 -5.28
N ALA A 32 -4.83 5.48 -4.99
CA ALA A 32 -6.19 5.66 -4.49
C ALA A 32 -7.23 5.16 -5.50
N TRP A 33 -7.07 5.49 -6.78
CA TRP A 33 -7.96 5.03 -7.85
C TRP A 33 -7.99 3.50 -7.93
N ARG A 34 -6.83 2.83 -7.90
CA ARG A 34 -6.78 1.36 -7.92
C ARG A 34 -7.40 0.74 -6.68
N TYR A 35 -7.20 1.34 -5.51
CA TYR A 35 -7.82 0.88 -4.27
C TYR A 35 -9.35 0.98 -4.36
N ILE A 36 -9.84 2.19 -4.66
CA ILE A 36 -11.27 2.51 -4.67
C ILE A 36 -12.00 1.73 -5.76
N SER A 37 -11.44 1.67 -6.98
CA SER A 37 -12.08 0.92 -8.08
C SER A 37 -12.24 -0.56 -7.78
N ARG A 38 -11.24 -1.22 -7.17
CA ARG A 38 -11.34 -2.64 -6.80
C ARG A 38 -12.29 -2.87 -5.63
N LEU A 39 -12.29 -1.95 -4.65
CA LEU A 39 -13.21 -2.01 -3.53
C LEU A 39 -14.66 -1.90 -4.01
N ILE A 40 -14.96 -0.87 -4.80
CA ILE A 40 -16.30 -0.64 -5.36
C ILE A 40 -16.74 -1.82 -6.22
N LEU A 41 -15.88 -2.32 -7.10
CA LEU A 41 -16.21 -3.44 -7.99
C LEU A 41 -16.66 -4.70 -7.20
N ILE A 42 -15.90 -5.10 -6.19
CA ILE A 42 -16.21 -6.31 -5.40
C ILE A 42 -17.47 -6.07 -4.56
N CYS A 43 -17.62 -4.90 -3.94
CA CYS A 43 -18.81 -4.56 -3.16
C CYS A 43 -20.07 -4.51 -4.03
N LEU A 44 -19.99 -4.02 -5.27
CA LEU A 44 -21.12 -4.00 -6.20
C LEU A 44 -21.51 -5.42 -6.62
N ILE A 45 -20.54 -6.27 -6.98
CA ILE A 45 -20.80 -7.67 -7.34
C ILE A 45 -21.46 -8.40 -6.15
N GLY A 46 -20.90 -8.26 -4.95
CA GLY A 46 -21.44 -8.90 -3.74
C GLY A 46 -22.84 -8.41 -3.37
N THR A 47 -23.08 -7.10 -3.45
CA THR A 47 -24.40 -6.49 -3.20
C THR A 47 -25.42 -6.95 -4.23
N ALA A 48 -25.08 -6.93 -5.53
CA ALA A 48 -25.98 -7.38 -6.59
C ALA A 48 -26.35 -8.85 -6.39
N LEU A 49 -25.37 -9.71 -6.09
CA LEU A 49 -25.62 -11.13 -5.81
C LEU A 49 -26.52 -11.32 -4.58
N ASN A 50 -26.26 -10.63 -3.47
CA ASN A 50 -27.09 -10.71 -2.27
C ASN A 50 -28.54 -10.32 -2.54
N ILE A 51 -28.76 -9.22 -3.26
CA ILE A 51 -30.11 -8.76 -3.60
C ILE A 51 -30.82 -9.81 -4.46
N SER A 52 -30.15 -10.34 -5.50
CA SER A 52 -30.73 -11.37 -6.36
C SER A 52 -31.11 -12.63 -5.59
N LEU A 53 -30.21 -13.14 -4.72
CA LEU A 53 -30.48 -14.34 -3.92
C LEU A 53 -31.60 -14.10 -2.89
N PHE A 54 -31.62 -12.93 -2.25
CA PHE A 54 -32.67 -12.58 -1.30
C PHE A 54 -34.04 -12.48 -1.96
N VAL A 55 -34.15 -11.83 -3.13
CA VAL A 55 -35.40 -11.73 -3.88
C VAL A 55 -35.95 -13.11 -4.25
N LEU A 56 -35.08 -14.04 -4.64
CA LEU A 56 -35.49 -15.42 -4.92
C LEU A 56 -36.01 -16.12 -3.66
N LEU A 57 -35.38 -15.90 -2.50
CA LEU A 57 -35.74 -16.54 -1.24
C LEU A 57 -36.93 -15.87 -0.52
N HIS A 58 -37.31 -14.65 -0.91
CA HIS A 58 -38.25 -13.80 -0.16
C HIS A 58 -39.60 -14.47 0.13
N SER A 59 -40.20 -15.12 -0.86
CA SER A 59 -41.50 -15.80 -0.68
C SER A 59 -41.44 -16.95 0.33
N LYS A 60 -40.30 -17.64 0.43
CA LYS A 60 -40.06 -18.69 1.42
C LYS A 60 -39.84 -18.11 2.81
N ILE A 61 -39.09 -17.00 2.90
CA ILE A 61 -38.88 -16.27 4.15
C ILE A 61 -40.22 -15.83 4.74
N ASP A 62 -41.07 -15.19 3.95
CA ASP A 62 -42.39 -14.72 4.40
C ASP A 62 -43.26 -15.89 4.89
N PHE A 63 -43.20 -17.02 4.19
CA PHE A 63 -43.92 -18.23 4.57
C PHE A 63 -43.47 -18.80 5.92
N VAL A 64 -42.15 -18.93 6.16
CA VAL A 64 -41.64 -19.50 7.42
C VAL A 64 -41.73 -18.54 8.61
N LEU A 65 -41.75 -17.22 8.36
CA LEU A 65 -41.96 -16.22 9.40
C LEU A 65 -43.36 -16.29 10.02
N GLY A 66 -44.37 -16.77 9.27
CA GLY A 66 -45.74 -16.99 9.75
C GLY A 66 -45.97 -18.34 10.43
N ARG A 67 -44.93 -19.16 10.64
CA ARG A 67 -45.01 -20.53 11.14
C ARG A 67 -44.42 -20.70 12.55
N SER A 68 -44.05 -21.94 12.89
CA SER A 68 -43.52 -22.31 14.21
C SER A 68 -42.30 -21.48 14.59
N THR A 69 -42.02 -21.36 15.89
CA THR A 69 -40.90 -20.56 16.41
C THR A 69 -39.55 -20.96 15.79
N THR A 70 -39.33 -22.25 15.52
CA THR A 70 -38.09 -22.76 14.90
C THR A 70 -37.95 -22.33 13.45
N GLU A 71 -39.04 -22.35 12.67
CA GLU A 71 -39.07 -21.90 11.27
C GLU A 71 -38.89 -20.37 11.15
N MET A 72 -39.46 -19.62 12.10
CA MET A 72 -39.27 -18.17 12.21
C MET A 72 -37.80 -17.80 12.38
N PHE A 73 -37.04 -18.54 13.21
CA PHE A 73 -35.60 -18.32 13.37
C PHE A 73 -34.80 -18.58 12.09
N LEU A 74 -35.21 -19.53 11.25
CA LEU A 74 -34.59 -19.75 9.94
C LEU A 74 -34.80 -18.54 9.03
N GLY A 75 -36.02 -17.98 9.00
CA GLY A 75 -36.33 -16.77 8.23
C GLY A 75 -35.50 -15.55 8.68
N ILE A 76 -35.45 -15.30 10.00
CA ILE A 76 -34.62 -14.24 10.58
C ILE A 76 -33.14 -14.47 10.27
N GLY A 77 -32.67 -15.72 10.40
CA GLY A 77 -31.29 -16.10 10.10
C GLY A 77 -30.90 -15.80 8.66
N ALA A 78 -31.78 -16.08 7.70
CA ALA A 78 -31.56 -15.73 6.30
C ALA A 78 -31.46 -14.21 6.10
N ILE A 79 -32.38 -13.43 6.69
CA ILE A 79 -32.34 -11.95 6.61
C ILE A 79 -31.02 -11.42 7.17
N VAL A 80 -30.62 -11.85 8.38
CA VAL A 80 -29.36 -11.42 9.01
C VAL A 80 -28.16 -11.80 8.14
N PHE A 81 -28.17 -12.99 7.55
CA PHE A 81 -27.08 -13.42 6.68
C PHE A 81 -26.95 -12.54 5.44
N PHE A 82 -28.02 -12.30 4.68
CA PHE A 82 -27.97 -11.55 3.42
C PHE A 82 -27.74 -10.04 3.60
N PHE A 83 -28.22 -9.45 4.70
CA PHE A 83 -28.10 -8.00 4.92
C PHE A 83 -26.96 -7.59 5.86
N VAL A 84 -26.41 -8.51 6.65
CA VAL A 84 -25.35 -8.18 7.62
C VAL A 84 -24.09 -9.00 7.35
N LEU A 85 -24.18 -10.33 7.44
CA LEU A 85 -22.98 -11.18 7.42
C LEU A 85 -22.31 -11.21 6.04
N ALA A 86 -23.07 -11.45 4.97
CA ALA A 86 -22.53 -11.48 3.62
C ALA A 86 -21.98 -10.11 3.17
N PRO A 87 -22.69 -8.97 3.34
CA PRO A 87 -22.12 -7.65 3.04
C PRO A 87 -20.84 -7.34 3.81
N ALA A 88 -20.78 -7.67 5.11
CA ALA A 88 -19.57 -7.50 5.91
C ALA A 88 -18.40 -8.34 5.37
N ALA A 89 -18.66 -9.59 4.98
CA ALA A 89 -17.64 -10.46 4.38
C ALA A 89 -17.14 -9.91 3.03
N TYR A 90 -18.03 -9.38 2.18
CA TYR A 90 -17.65 -8.75 0.92
C TYR A 90 -16.79 -7.51 1.14
N ILE A 91 -17.14 -6.63 2.09
CA ILE A 91 -16.32 -5.46 2.43
C ILE A 91 -14.93 -5.87 2.92
N TRP A 92 -14.85 -6.91 3.74
CA TRP A 92 -13.57 -7.41 4.25
C TRP A 92 -12.68 -7.94 3.11
N ILE A 93 -13.23 -8.75 2.21
CA ILE A 93 -12.50 -9.31 1.07
C ILE A 93 -12.13 -8.22 0.06
N ALA A 94 -13.04 -7.28 -0.20
CA ALA A 94 -12.81 -6.14 -1.07
C ALA A 94 -11.61 -5.31 -0.59
N ASN A 95 -11.56 -5.00 0.71
CA ASN A 95 -10.42 -4.29 1.31
C ASN A 95 -9.11 -5.06 1.17
N LYS A 96 -9.12 -6.38 1.45
CA LYS A 96 -7.93 -7.23 1.32
C LYS A 96 -7.41 -7.26 -0.12
N HIS A 97 -8.31 -7.44 -1.09
CA HIS A 97 -7.98 -7.51 -2.51
C HIS A 97 -7.53 -6.14 -3.07
N ALA A 98 -8.19 -5.06 -2.67
CA ALA A 98 -7.80 -3.70 -3.04
C ALA A 98 -6.40 -3.35 -2.53
N LEU A 99 -6.08 -3.70 -1.28
CA LEU A 99 -4.76 -3.48 -0.71
C LEU A 99 -3.69 -4.30 -1.44
N GLN A 100 -3.94 -5.57 -1.75
CA GLN A 100 -3.02 -6.39 -2.55
C GLN A 100 -2.81 -5.80 -3.95
N SER A 101 -3.87 -5.30 -4.60
CA SER A 101 -3.80 -4.64 -5.90
C SER A 101 -2.94 -3.37 -5.89
N VAL A 102 -3.05 -2.58 -4.82
CA VAL A 102 -2.18 -1.41 -4.61
C VAL A 102 -0.73 -1.83 -4.40
N LEU A 103 -0.48 -2.80 -3.53
CA LEU A 103 0.88 -3.25 -3.24
C LEU A 103 1.56 -3.83 -4.49
N TYR A 104 0.83 -4.64 -5.27
CA TYR A 104 1.29 -5.15 -6.56
C TYR A 104 1.60 -4.02 -7.54
N PHE A 105 0.70 -3.05 -7.68
CA PHE A 105 0.91 -1.92 -8.60
C PHE A 105 2.13 -1.09 -8.20
N VAL A 106 2.24 -0.78 -6.91
CA VAL A 106 3.37 -0.02 -6.39
C VAL A 106 4.66 -0.80 -6.60
N GLY A 107 4.69 -2.07 -6.22
CA GLY A 107 5.87 -2.90 -6.32
C GLY A 107 6.34 -3.11 -7.77
N ASN A 108 5.44 -3.22 -8.74
CA ASN A 108 5.83 -3.47 -10.14
C ASN A 108 6.04 -2.22 -10.98
N HIS A 109 5.36 -1.11 -10.67
CA HIS A 109 5.37 0.07 -11.54
C HIS A 109 5.92 1.33 -10.88
N LEU A 110 6.00 1.38 -9.55
CA LEU A 110 6.40 2.60 -8.81
C LEU A 110 7.52 2.35 -7.78
N LYS A 111 8.10 1.14 -7.73
CA LYS A 111 9.06 0.75 -6.69
C LYS A 111 10.25 1.70 -6.62
N GLU A 112 10.87 1.98 -7.76
CA GLU A 112 12.02 2.88 -7.87
C GLU A 112 11.62 4.32 -7.51
N THR A 113 10.55 4.83 -8.11
CA THR A 113 10.05 6.20 -7.85
C THR A 113 9.68 6.43 -6.38
N ILE A 114 9.19 5.41 -5.65
CA ILE A 114 8.92 5.54 -4.22
C ILE A 114 10.21 5.65 -3.40
N PHE A 115 11.24 4.90 -3.75
CA PHE A 115 12.53 5.03 -3.07
C PHE A 115 13.23 6.33 -3.43
N GLU A 116 13.17 6.79 -4.68
CA GLU A 116 13.67 8.12 -5.08
C GLU A 116 13.00 9.22 -4.25
N TYR A 117 11.66 9.19 -4.18
CA TYR A 117 10.89 10.13 -3.35
C TYR A 117 11.30 10.05 -1.87
N PHE A 118 11.52 8.84 -1.35
CA PHE A 118 11.94 8.66 0.03
C PHE A 118 13.34 9.24 0.29
N VAL A 119 14.34 8.91 -0.55
CA VAL A 119 15.70 9.41 -0.41
C VAL A 119 15.69 10.93 -0.47
N HIS A 120 14.95 11.50 -1.42
CA HIS A 120 14.78 12.94 -1.52
C HIS A 120 14.22 13.56 -0.23
N LYS A 121 13.17 12.96 0.36
CA LYS A 121 12.60 13.45 1.62
C LYS A 121 13.52 13.27 2.82
N ALA A 122 14.36 12.23 2.83
CA ALA A 122 15.39 12.05 3.86
C ALA A 122 16.42 13.17 3.81
N PHE A 123 16.86 13.57 2.61
CA PHE A 123 17.76 14.72 2.45
C PHE A 123 17.05 16.04 2.76
N GLU A 124 15.81 16.24 2.32
CA GLU A 124 15.05 17.45 2.66
C GLU A 124 14.92 17.61 4.19
N TYR A 125 14.76 16.50 4.91
CA TYR A 125 14.78 16.49 6.37
C TYR A 125 16.15 16.86 6.94
N ALA A 126 17.23 16.26 6.43
CA ALA A 126 18.60 16.56 6.85
C ALA A 126 18.95 18.03 6.63
N PHE A 127 18.58 18.61 5.48
CA PHE A 127 18.82 20.01 5.14
C PHE A 127 18.03 21.02 5.96
N LYS A 128 16.93 20.60 6.61
CA LYS A 128 16.18 21.44 7.55
C LYS A 128 16.86 21.53 8.91
N GLN A 129 17.81 20.63 9.22
CA GLN A 129 18.55 20.63 10.46
C GLN A 129 19.94 21.25 10.27
N PRO A 130 20.24 22.40 10.91
CA PRO A 130 21.50 23.11 10.68
C PRO A 130 22.76 22.26 10.93
N ALA A 131 22.75 21.44 11.99
CA ALA A 131 23.88 20.58 12.35
C ALA A 131 24.14 19.50 11.29
N ILE A 132 23.08 18.85 10.81
CA ILE A 132 23.17 17.76 9.83
C ILE A 132 23.50 18.31 8.43
N LYS A 133 22.89 19.44 8.07
CA LYS A 133 23.21 20.18 6.85
C LYS A 133 24.70 20.47 6.75
N SER A 134 25.31 21.01 7.82
CA SER A 134 26.74 21.31 7.83
C SER A 134 27.60 20.05 7.70
N GLN A 135 27.20 18.92 8.28
CA GLN A 135 27.90 17.65 8.10
C GLN A 135 27.86 17.17 6.64
N LEU A 136 26.70 17.24 6.00
CA LEU A 136 26.53 16.86 4.59
C LEU A 136 27.28 17.79 3.64
N GLU A 137 27.27 19.11 3.89
CA GLU A 137 28.03 20.08 3.09
C GLU A 137 29.54 19.89 3.22
N ASN A 138 30.01 19.34 4.35
CA ASN A 138 31.41 19.02 4.63
C ASN A 138 31.79 17.55 4.32
N GLY A 139 31.00 16.85 3.50
CA GLY A 139 31.33 15.50 3.02
C GLY A 139 31.15 14.36 4.05
N LYS A 140 30.66 14.65 5.27
CA LYS A 140 30.47 13.66 6.35
C LYS A 140 29.18 12.85 6.18
N ILE A 141 29.09 12.12 5.07
CA ILE A 141 27.94 11.26 4.74
C ILE A 141 27.76 10.12 5.76
N ASP A 142 28.83 9.64 6.39
CA ASP A 142 28.77 8.50 7.32
C ASP A 142 27.89 8.78 8.55
N ASP A 143 27.96 9.99 9.09
CA ASP A 143 27.12 10.41 10.22
C ASP A 143 25.65 10.43 9.80
N PHE A 144 25.37 10.90 8.58
CA PHE A 144 24.02 10.85 8.02
C PHE A 144 23.51 9.42 7.86
N ILE A 145 24.32 8.51 7.29
CA ILE A 145 23.92 7.12 7.05
C ILE A 145 23.70 6.35 8.36
N ASN A 146 24.57 6.53 9.35
CA ASN A 146 24.55 5.70 10.57
C ASN A 146 23.67 6.28 11.69
N ILE A 147 23.39 7.58 11.68
CA ILE A 147 22.65 8.25 12.77
C ILE A 147 21.32 8.84 12.25
N THR A 148 21.40 9.75 11.29
CA THR A 148 20.22 10.51 10.82
C THR A 148 19.23 9.64 10.04
N LEU A 149 19.73 8.80 9.14
CA LEU A 149 18.89 7.97 8.27
C LEU A 149 18.05 6.96 9.07
N PRO A 150 18.59 6.21 10.05
CA PRO A 150 17.79 5.36 10.93
C PRO A 150 16.69 6.12 11.70
N GLU A 151 17.02 7.30 12.24
CA GLU A 151 16.02 8.12 12.95
C GLU A 151 14.91 8.58 12.00
N TYR A 152 15.29 9.01 10.80
CA TYR A 152 14.36 9.39 9.75
C TYR A 152 13.47 8.21 9.32
N LEU A 153 14.02 7.01 9.17
CA LEU A 153 13.27 5.80 8.79
C LEU A 153 12.18 5.41 9.80
N GLN A 154 12.41 5.64 11.10
CA GLN A 154 11.41 5.36 12.13
C GLN A 154 10.21 6.31 12.04
N LYS A 155 10.50 7.61 11.90
CA LYS A 155 9.50 8.68 11.98
C LYS A 155 8.89 9.02 10.62
N LEU A 156 9.67 8.94 9.54
CA LEU A 156 9.30 9.33 8.17
C LEU A 156 8.70 10.74 8.11
N GLN A 157 9.37 11.68 8.78
CA GLN A 157 8.88 13.04 8.92
C GLN A 157 8.75 13.73 7.55
N GLY A 158 7.67 14.49 7.37
CA GLY A 158 7.41 15.21 6.12
C GLY A 158 6.88 14.36 4.96
N MET A 159 6.65 13.05 5.15
CA MET A 159 5.97 12.21 4.16
C MET A 159 4.44 12.27 4.32
N ASN A 160 3.72 12.17 3.21
CA ASN A 160 2.27 11.94 3.22
C ASN A 160 1.94 10.63 3.96
N GLY A 161 0.89 10.61 4.79
CA GLY A 161 0.51 9.45 5.60
C GLY A 161 0.26 8.15 4.81
N VAL A 162 -0.25 8.24 3.58
CA VAL A 162 -0.44 7.08 2.69
C VAL A 162 0.90 6.53 2.22
N LEU A 163 1.76 7.40 1.67
CA LEU A 163 3.11 7.03 1.22
C LEU A 163 3.95 6.49 2.39
N ARG A 164 3.80 7.06 3.58
CA ARG A 164 4.42 6.58 4.82
C ARG A 164 4.06 5.12 5.12
N LYS A 165 2.77 4.77 5.06
CA LYS A 165 2.31 3.39 5.31
C LYS A 165 2.82 2.42 4.26
N ILE A 166 2.80 2.83 3.00
CA ILE A 166 3.28 2.02 1.87
C ILE A 166 4.79 1.80 2.02
N PHE A 167 5.56 2.86 2.24
CA PHE A 167 6.99 2.78 2.43
C PHE A 167 7.36 1.88 3.60
N LYS A 168 6.72 2.01 4.77
CA LYS A 168 6.98 1.12 5.92
C LYS A 168 6.77 -0.36 5.60
N LYS A 169 5.82 -0.70 4.72
CA LYS A 169 5.62 -2.08 4.26
C LYS A 169 6.75 -2.58 3.37
N PHE A 170 7.35 -1.71 2.56
CA PHE A 170 8.49 -2.07 1.71
C PHE A 170 9.79 -2.08 2.51
N SER A 171 10.08 -1.02 3.27
CA SER A 171 11.31 -0.84 4.03
C SER A 171 11.47 -1.84 5.17
N GLY A 172 10.40 -2.44 5.68
CA GLY A 172 10.48 -3.50 6.68
C GLY A 172 11.21 -4.76 6.23
N ASN A 173 11.44 -4.92 4.92
CA ASN A 173 12.11 -6.07 4.32
C ASN A 173 13.42 -5.70 3.59
N ILE A 174 13.90 -4.46 3.71
CA ILE A 174 15.01 -3.92 2.91
C ILE A 174 15.99 -3.23 3.85
N ASP A 175 17.27 -3.51 3.69
CA ASP A 175 18.33 -2.80 4.41
C ASP A 175 18.75 -1.54 3.64
N LEU A 176 18.01 -0.46 3.88
CA LEU A 176 18.30 0.83 3.27
C LEU A 176 19.64 1.40 3.75
N VAL A 177 20.07 1.12 4.98
CA VAL A 177 21.36 1.61 5.48
C VAL A 177 22.50 1.00 4.67
N SER A 178 22.44 -0.32 4.43
CA SER A 178 23.41 -1.00 3.57
C SER A 178 23.35 -0.49 2.12
N ALA A 179 22.16 -0.22 1.57
CA ALA A 179 22.04 0.36 0.23
C ALA A 179 22.72 1.74 0.11
N PHE A 180 22.64 2.58 1.15
CA PHE A 180 23.35 3.86 1.18
C PHE A 180 24.87 3.70 1.32
N LYS A 181 25.35 2.73 2.11
CA LYS A 181 26.78 2.43 2.26
C LYS A 181 27.38 1.95 0.94
N GLU A 182 26.73 1.00 0.28
CA GLU A 182 27.14 0.52 -1.04
C GLU A 182 27.12 1.64 -2.09
N ALA A 183 26.13 2.54 -2.05
CA ALA A 183 26.08 3.65 -2.97
C ALA A 183 27.28 4.60 -2.77
N LYS A 184 27.68 4.85 -1.51
CA LYS A 184 28.87 5.65 -1.21
C LYS A 184 30.15 4.99 -1.74
N GLU A 185 30.32 3.68 -1.51
CA GLU A 185 31.49 2.93 -1.95
C GLU A 185 31.61 2.86 -3.49
N ASN A 186 30.48 2.68 -4.19
CA ASN A 186 30.46 2.53 -5.64
C ASN A 186 30.48 3.86 -6.40
N LEU A 187 29.90 4.92 -5.84
CA LEU A 187 29.87 6.26 -6.48
C LEU A 187 31.13 7.08 -6.16
N GLY A 188 31.86 6.76 -5.09
CA GLY A 188 33.15 7.37 -4.76
C GLY A 188 33.12 8.90 -4.72
N GLY A 189 34.04 9.56 -5.41
CA GLY A 189 34.16 11.02 -5.47
C GLY A 189 33.11 11.74 -6.34
N GLU A 190 32.23 11.02 -7.03
CA GLU A 190 31.15 11.59 -7.88
C GLU A 190 29.78 11.60 -7.20
N ILE A 191 29.74 11.42 -5.87
CA ILE A 191 28.50 11.48 -5.12
C ILE A 191 27.86 12.86 -5.26
N ASN A 192 26.76 12.88 -6.00
CA ASN A 192 25.80 13.97 -5.99
C ASN A 192 24.44 13.41 -5.54
N LEU A 193 23.56 14.29 -5.05
CA LEU A 193 22.26 13.90 -4.52
C LEU A 193 21.44 13.03 -5.50
N LYS A 194 21.47 13.38 -6.78
CA LYS A 194 20.66 12.74 -7.83
C LYS A 194 21.15 11.33 -8.19
N ASN A 195 22.46 11.15 -8.28
CA ASN A 195 23.11 9.85 -8.52
C ASN A 195 22.92 8.93 -7.31
N LEU A 196 23.01 9.49 -6.10
CA LEU A 196 22.75 8.75 -4.86
C LEU A 196 21.27 8.34 -4.75
N GLU A 197 20.34 9.25 -5.06
CA GLU A 197 18.90 8.98 -5.13
C GLU A 197 18.59 7.80 -6.05
N HIS A 198 19.05 7.87 -7.31
CA HIS A 198 18.83 6.79 -8.28
C HIS A 198 19.49 5.47 -7.85
N TYR A 199 20.74 5.51 -7.38
CA TYR A 199 21.46 4.28 -7.01
C TYR A 199 20.80 3.56 -5.84
N VAL A 200 20.50 4.30 -4.76
CA VAL A 200 19.83 3.74 -3.58
C VAL A 200 18.43 3.25 -3.97
N ALA A 201 17.70 4.00 -4.80
CA ALA A 201 16.39 3.59 -5.25
C ALA A 201 16.42 2.30 -6.06
N GLN A 202 17.35 2.19 -7.01
CA GLN A 202 17.52 1.00 -7.83
C GLN A 202 17.90 -0.21 -6.96
N LYS A 203 18.88 -0.07 -6.06
CA LYS A 203 19.32 -1.16 -5.18
C LYS A 203 18.21 -1.61 -4.23
N ALA A 204 17.51 -0.67 -3.59
CA ALA A 204 16.37 -0.98 -2.72
C ALA A 204 15.23 -1.65 -3.50
N SER A 205 14.98 -1.21 -4.74
CA SER A 205 13.95 -1.79 -5.61
C SER A 205 14.24 -3.24 -6.02
N ASN A 206 15.52 -3.63 -6.06
CA ASN A 206 15.97 -4.99 -6.37
C ASN A 206 15.91 -5.92 -5.15
N GLN A 207 15.89 -5.37 -3.94
CA GLN A 207 15.76 -6.15 -2.70
C GLN A 207 14.31 -6.45 -2.30
N ILE A 208 13.31 -5.81 -2.95
CA ILE A 208 11.90 -6.12 -2.66
C ILE A 208 11.61 -7.58 -3.06
N PRO A 209 11.21 -8.44 -2.12
CA PRO A 209 10.95 -9.84 -2.43
C PRO A 209 9.73 -9.98 -3.35
N VAL A 210 9.86 -10.83 -4.38
CA VAL A 210 8.82 -11.19 -5.35
C VAL A 210 7.45 -11.56 -4.72
N PRO A 211 7.33 -12.21 -3.54
CA PRO A 211 6.02 -12.44 -2.93
C PRO A 211 5.23 -11.16 -2.56
N LEU A 212 5.88 -10.00 -2.37
CA LEU A 212 5.17 -8.70 -2.27
C LEU A 212 4.59 -8.24 -3.62
N LEU A 213 5.08 -8.83 -4.71
CA LEU A 213 4.68 -8.61 -6.10
C LEU A 213 3.73 -9.72 -6.61
N SER A 214 3.17 -10.58 -5.74
CA SER A 214 2.21 -11.58 -6.20
C SER A 214 0.93 -10.90 -6.68
N ALA A 215 0.46 -11.26 -7.88
CA ALA A 215 -0.76 -10.71 -8.46
C ALA A 215 -1.96 -10.86 -7.51
N PRO A 216 -2.89 -9.90 -7.49
CA PRO A 216 -4.09 -9.99 -6.66
C PRO A 216 -4.85 -11.27 -6.99
N ASN A 217 -5.05 -12.12 -5.99
CA ASN A 217 -5.70 -13.41 -6.19
C ASN A 217 -7.22 -13.28 -6.02
N TRP A 218 -7.95 -13.53 -7.10
CA TRP A 218 -9.41 -13.54 -7.14
C TRP A 218 -10.05 -14.74 -6.41
N TRP A 219 -9.24 -15.74 -6.03
CA TRP A 219 -9.71 -16.92 -5.33
C TRP A 219 -10.56 -16.60 -4.10
N TRP A 220 -10.17 -15.62 -3.29
CA TRP A 220 -10.95 -15.23 -2.11
C TRP A 220 -12.30 -14.63 -2.47
N VAL A 221 -12.38 -13.89 -3.58
CA VAL A 221 -13.64 -13.33 -4.10
C VAL A 221 -14.56 -14.45 -4.61
N LEU A 222 -14.00 -15.40 -5.35
CA LEU A 222 -14.76 -16.57 -5.84
C LEU A 222 -15.23 -17.44 -4.68
N ALA A 223 -14.38 -17.69 -3.69
CA ALA A 223 -14.71 -18.50 -2.53
C ALA A 223 -15.88 -17.92 -1.73
N ILE A 224 -15.93 -16.59 -1.53
CA ILE A 224 -17.06 -15.98 -0.80
C ILE A 224 -18.35 -15.97 -1.62
N ILE A 225 -18.25 -15.80 -2.94
CA ILE A 225 -19.41 -15.91 -3.84
C ILE A 225 -20.00 -17.32 -3.76
N LEU A 226 -19.14 -18.35 -3.89
CA LEU A 226 -19.57 -19.75 -3.79
C LEU A 226 -20.13 -20.09 -2.42
N LEU A 227 -19.51 -19.60 -1.34
CA LEU A 227 -20.04 -19.77 0.01
C LEU A 227 -21.43 -19.16 0.15
N ASN A 228 -21.63 -17.96 -0.38
CA ASN A 228 -22.92 -17.27 -0.32
C ASN A 228 -24.01 -18.02 -1.09
N VAL A 229 -23.71 -18.48 -2.30
CA VAL A 229 -24.61 -19.33 -3.08
C VAL A 229 -24.91 -20.66 -2.35
N GLY A 230 -23.91 -21.25 -1.69
CA GLY A 230 -24.09 -22.46 -0.88
C GLY A 230 -25.00 -22.23 0.33
N VAL A 231 -24.82 -21.12 1.05
CA VAL A 231 -25.69 -20.75 2.18
C VAL A 231 -27.12 -20.45 1.70
N PHE A 232 -27.28 -19.77 0.57
CA PHE A 232 -28.58 -19.61 -0.08
C PHE A 232 -29.24 -20.95 -0.36
N ALA A 233 -28.53 -21.89 -1.00
CA ALA A 233 -29.08 -23.21 -1.31
C ALA A 233 -29.47 -23.98 -0.05
N GLY A 234 -28.68 -23.84 1.03
CA GLY A 234 -29.01 -24.39 2.35
C GLY A 234 -30.31 -23.83 2.91
N PHE A 235 -30.47 -22.52 2.94
CA PHE A 235 -31.73 -21.89 3.39
C PHE A 235 -32.91 -22.28 2.49
N TRP A 236 -32.70 -22.30 1.17
CA TRP A 236 -33.73 -22.70 0.22
C TRP A 236 -34.23 -24.12 0.50
N PHE A 237 -33.32 -25.06 0.72
CA PHE A 237 -33.67 -26.45 1.03
C PHE A 237 -34.36 -26.58 2.38
N LEU A 238 -33.88 -25.90 3.42
CA LEU A 238 -34.45 -25.96 4.77
C LEU A 238 -35.83 -25.28 4.89
N MET A 239 -36.14 -24.34 3.99
CA MET A 239 -37.44 -23.63 3.93
C MET A 239 -38.37 -24.16 2.83
N SER A 240 -38.00 -25.26 2.18
CA SER A 240 -38.86 -25.96 1.21
C SER A 240 -39.67 -27.04 1.92
#